data_AF-A0A6B1G245-F1
#
_entry.id   AF-A0A6B1G245-F1
#
_cell.length_a   1.000
_cell.length_b   1.000
_cell.length_c   1.000
_cell.angle_alpha   90.00
_cell.angle_beta   90.00
_cell.angle_gamma   90.00
#
_symmetry.space_group_name_H-M   'P 1'
#
loop_
_entity.id
_entity.type
_entity.pdbx_description
1 polymer ?
#
loop_
_entity_poly.entity_id
_entity_poly.type
_entity_poly.pdbx_seq_one_letter_code
_entity_poly.pdbx_strand_id
1 'polypeptide(L)'
;MTADRRALPQIIAFGGHSITSNDEDVALSRYILDQVHAERPRICFLHQGSGEDAFYIANFYRHFLKLNALPSDLSLFRPHTAGISPFLLEQDIIYVGGGNTKSMLALWREWGVDRILRQAWQQGTVLSGVSAG
;
A
#
# COMPACT_ATOMS: atom_id res chain seq x y z
N MET A 1 -5.99 -30.58 -7.07
CA MET A 1 -6.19 -29.62 -8.18
C MET A 1 -6.98 -28.44 -7.64
N THR A 2 -6.30 -27.49 -7.00
CA THR A 2 -6.89 -26.20 -6.65
C THR A 2 -6.80 -25.31 -7.88
N ALA A 3 -7.94 -24.85 -8.38
CA ALA A 3 -7.99 -23.96 -9.53
C ALA A 3 -7.14 -22.72 -9.23
N ASP A 4 -6.16 -22.47 -10.08
CA ASP A 4 -5.42 -21.21 -10.19
C ASP A 4 -6.40 -20.12 -10.64
N ARG A 5 -7.23 -19.66 -9.70
CA ARG A 5 -7.96 -18.41 -9.86
C ARG A 5 -6.92 -17.32 -9.64
N ARG A 6 -6.38 -16.76 -10.73
CA ARG A 6 -5.80 -15.40 -10.67
C ARG A 6 -6.77 -14.55 -9.86
N ALA A 7 -6.29 -14.02 -8.74
CA ALA A 7 -7.09 -13.18 -7.87
C ALA A 7 -7.71 -12.06 -8.73
N LEU A 8 -9.02 -11.86 -8.61
CA LEU A 8 -9.70 -10.81 -9.35
C LEU A 8 -9.08 -9.47 -8.92
N PRO A 9 -8.82 -8.55 -9.86
CA PRO A 9 -8.30 -7.24 -9.51
C PRO A 9 -9.18 -6.54 -8.46
N GLN A 10 -8.60 -6.13 -7.33
CA GLN A 10 -9.34 -5.60 -6.18
C GLN A 10 -8.81 -4.23 -5.74
N ILE A 11 -9.73 -3.34 -5.39
CA ILE A 11 -9.45 -2.02 -4.80
C ILE A 11 -10.31 -1.87 -3.54
N ILE A 12 -9.68 -1.51 -2.42
CA ILE A 12 -10.35 -1.23 -1.13
C ILE A 12 -10.15 0.24 -0.79
N ALA A 13 -11.18 1.05 -1.00
CA ALA A 13 -11.15 2.48 -0.69
C ALA A 13 -11.97 2.79 0.56
N PHE A 14 -11.45 3.65 1.44
CA PHE A 14 -12.10 3.98 2.71
C PHE A 14 -11.83 5.43 3.14
N GLY A 15 -12.82 6.05 3.77
CA GLY A 15 -12.80 7.47 4.12
C GLY A 15 -11.91 7.82 5.33
N GLY A 16 -11.55 6.82 6.14
CA GLY A 16 -10.71 7.01 7.32
C GLY A 16 -10.26 5.68 7.92
N HIS A 17 -9.06 5.68 8.48
CA HIS A 17 -8.48 4.56 9.20
C HIS A 17 -7.35 5.08 10.07
N SER A 18 -7.41 4.80 11.38
CA SER A 18 -6.37 5.22 12.30
C SER A 18 -5.36 4.09 12.49
N ILE A 19 -4.15 4.30 11.98
CA ILE A 19 -2.98 3.44 12.25
C ILE A 19 -2.02 4.09 13.26
N THR A 20 -2.45 5.17 13.91
CA THR A 20 -1.59 6.08 14.68
C THR A 20 -2.05 6.27 16.13
N SER A 21 -3.14 5.62 16.56
CA SER A 21 -3.74 5.81 17.89
C SER A 21 -3.75 4.52 18.72
N ASN A 22 -3.78 4.62 20.05
CA ASN A 22 -3.83 3.46 20.95
C ASN A 22 -5.15 2.66 20.85
N ASP A 23 -6.19 3.22 20.23
CA ASP A 23 -7.46 2.56 19.89
C ASP A 23 -7.49 2.17 18.41
N GLU A 24 -6.43 1.49 17.97
CA GLU A 24 -6.27 0.99 16.60
C GLU A 24 -7.42 0.00 16.27
N ASP A 25 -8.35 0.42 15.39
CA ASP A 25 -9.29 -0.50 14.77
C ASP A 25 -8.56 -1.38 13.76
N VAL A 26 -8.11 -2.54 14.23
CA VAL A 26 -7.40 -3.54 13.43
C VAL A 26 -8.30 -4.30 12.46
N ALA A 27 -9.63 -4.16 12.54
CA ALA A 27 -10.54 -4.97 11.74
C ALA A 27 -10.37 -4.69 10.25
N LEU A 28 -10.22 -3.41 9.87
CA LEU A 28 -9.98 -3.04 8.48
C LEU A 28 -8.61 -3.53 7.99
N SER A 29 -7.57 -3.39 8.80
CA SER A 29 -6.22 -3.84 8.44
C SER A 29 -6.17 -5.36 8.25
N ARG A 30 -6.81 -6.12 9.15
CA ARG A 30 -6.95 -7.57 9.02
C ARG A 30 -7.74 -7.92 7.76
N TYR A 31 -8.86 -7.23 7.51
CA TYR A 31 -9.62 -7.42 6.29
C TYR A 31 -8.75 -7.21 5.03
N ILE A 32 -7.93 -6.17 4.99
CA ILE A 32 -7.01 -5.91 3.87
C ILE A 32 -6.00 -7.06 3.72
N LEU A 33 -5.38 -7.51 4.82
CA LEU A 33 -4.42 -8.62 4.81
C LEU A 33 -5.06 -9.95 4.38
N ASP A 34 -6.30 -10.21 4.81
CA ASP A 34 -7.03 -11.45 4.52
C ASP A 34 -7.46 -11.57 3.04
N GLN A 35 -7.28 -10.51 2.24
CA GLN A 35 -7.54 -10.55 0.80
C GLN A 35 -6.47 -11.29 0.00
N VAL A 36 -5.31 -11.57 0.60
CA VAL A 36 -4.21 -12.26 -0.09
C VAL A 36 -3.96 -13.62 0.54
N HIS A 37 -3.60 -14.60 -0.30
CA HIS A 37 -3.28 -15.96 0.14
C HIS A 37 -1.80 -16.08 0.51
N ALA A 38 -1.35 -15.32 1.51
CA ALA A 38 0.01 -15.33 2.01
C ALA A 38 0.03 -15.41 3.54
N GLU A 39 0.90 -16.24 4.12
CA GLU A 39 1.05 -16.36 5.58
C GLU A 39 1.58 -15.06 6.21
N ARG A 40 2.45 -14.35 5.49
CA ARG A 40 3.02 -13.04 5.87
C ARG A 40 2.97 -12.09 4.68
N PRO A 41 1.83 -11.40 4.45
CA PRO A 41 1.64 -10.54 3.29
C PRO A 41 2.68 -9.44 3.18
N ARG A 42 3.22 -9.23 1.98
CA ARG A 42 4.06 -8.06 1.63
C ARG A 42 3.16 -6.87 1.35
N ILE A 43 3.30 -5.83 2.17
CA ILE A 43 2.48 -4.62 2.06
C ILE A 43 3.38 -3.40 1.89
N CYS A 44 3.21 -2.66 0.79
CA CYS A 44 4.00 -1.46 0.52
C CYS A 44 3.18 -0.19 0.76
N PHE A 45 3.77 0.75 1.50
CA PHE A 45 3.19 2.05 1.76
C PHE A 45 3.59 3.08 0.72
N LEU A 46 2.60 3.73 0.10
CA LEU A 46 2.77 4.94 -0.70
C LEU A 46 2.34 6.15 0.12
N HIS A 47 3.30 6.99 0.47
CA HIS A 47 3.15 8.06 1.48
C HIS A 47 3.31 9.47 0.91
N GLN A 48 3.37 9.61 -0.41
CA GLN A 48 3.56 10.90 -1.09
C GLN A 48 2.44 11.91 -0.81
N GLY A 49 1.21 11.44 -0.55
CA GLY A 49 0.11 12.31 -0.14
C GLY A 49 0.44 13.12 1.11
N SER A 50 1.13 12.52 2.07
CA SER A 50 1.55 13.16 3.33
C SER A 50 2.85 13.96 3.22
N GLY A 51 3.50 13.97 2.07
CA GLY A 51 4.86 14.50 1.94
C GLY A 51 5.93 13.61 2.58
N GLU A 52 5.70 12.30 2.63
CA GLU A 52 6.61 11.30 3.22
C GLU A 52 6.88 11.55 4.72
N ASP A 53 5.81 11.81 5.47
CA ASP A 53 5.88 12.09 6.91
C ASP A 53 6.47 10.90 7.68
N ALA A 54 7.60 11.14 8.36
CA ALA A 54 8.36 10.09 9.03
C ALA A 54 7.58 9.43 10.18
N PHE A 55 6.71 10.17 10.87
CA PHE A 55 5.88 9.61 11.95
C PHE A 55 4.79 8.69 11.37
N TYR A 56 4.19 9.07 10.25
CA TYR A 56 3.21 8.26 9.56
C TYR A 56 3.82 6.95 9.03
N ILE A 57 5.00 7.02 8.41
CA ILE A 57 5.76 5.85 7.98
C ILE A 57 6.07 4.94 9.17
N ALA A 58 6.63 5.48 10.25
CA ALA A 58 6.96 4.68 11.44
C ALA A 58 5.72 3.96 12.03
N ASN A 59 4.57 4.62 12.08
CA ASN A 59 3.33 4.03 12.56
C ASN A 59 2.78 2.95 11.62
N PHE A 60 2.88 3.15 10.30
CA PHE A 60 2.55 2.13 9.32
C PHE A 60 3.35 0.83 9.57
N TYR A 61 4.67 0.93 9.73
CA TYR A 61 5.51 -0.22 10.05
C TYR A 61 5.11 -0.86 11.38
N ARG A 62 4.95 -0.06 12.44
CA ARG A 62 4.56 -0.56 13.77
C ARG A 62 3.23 -1.31 13.73
N HIS A 63 2.26 -0.81 12.97
CA HIS A 63 0.93 -1.39 12.86
C HIS A 63 0.97 -2.74 12.11
N PHE A 64 1.52 -2.76 10.90
CA PHE A 64 1.50 -3.96 10.06
C PHE A 64 2.47 -5.05 10.52
N LEU A 65 3.57 -4.70 11.20
CA LEU A 65 4.43 -5.70 11.87
C LEU A 65 3.68 -6.46 12.97
N LYS A 66 2.84 -5.77 13.77
CA LYS A 66 2.01 -6.42 14.81
C LYS A 66 0.98 -7.38 14.23
N LEU A 67 0.57 -7.17 12.97
CA LEU A 67 -0.39 -8.02 12.25
C LEU A 67 0.29 -9.10 11.40
N ASN A 68 1.56 -9.42 11.69
CA ASN A 68 2.35 -10.46 10.99
C ASN A 68 2.60 -10.21 9.49
N ALA A 69 2.50 -8.96 9.03
CA ALA A 69 2.83 -8.60 7.65
C ALA A 69 4.34 -8.30 7.48
N LEU A 70 4.75 -8.11 6.22
CA LEU A 70 6.06 -7.63 5.79
C LEU A 70 5.90 -6.22 5.21
N PRO A 71 5.88 -5.17 6.04
CA PRO A 71 5.76 -3.81 5.54
C PRO A 71 7.03 -3.36 4.82
N SER A 72 6.82 -2.61 3.76
CA SER A 72 7.80 -1.78 3.07
C SER A 72 7.18 -0.42 2.77
N ASP A 73 7.99 0.52 2.30
CA ASP A 73 7.49 1.80 1.81
C ASP A 73 8.29 2.24 0.60
N LEU A 74 7.66 3.01 -0.30
CA LEU A 74 8.33 3.59 -1.45
C LEU A 74 8.43 5.10 -1.25
N SER A 75 9.63 5.59 -0.97
CA SER A 75 9.98 7.00 -1.13
C SER A 75 10.32 7.37 -2.59
N LEU A 76 9.75 8.47 -3.07
CA LEU A 76 10.12 9.13 -4.35
C LEU A 76 11.11 10.27 -4.15
N PHE A 77 11.24 10.80 -2.93
CA PHE A 77 12.19 11.88 -2.61
C PHE A 77 13.55 11.35 -2.14
N ARG A 78 13.60 10.10 -1.67
CA ARG A 78 14.80 9.37 -1.23
C ARG A 78 14.82 7.99 -1.89
N PRO A 79 15.28 7.90 -3.15
CA PRO A 79 15.36 6.64 -3.88
C PRO A 79 16.22 5.61 -3.12
N HIS A 80 15.68 4.41 -2.94
CA HIS A 80 16.30 3.33 -2.15
C HIS A 80 16.13 1.94 -2.79
N THR A 81 15.56 1.89 -4.01
CA THR A 81 15.41 0.68 -4.81
C THR A 81 16.10 0.86 -6.17
N ALA A 82 16.55 -0.24 -6.77
CA ALA A 82 17.14 -0.26 -8.11
C ALA A 82 16.10 0.02 -9.23
N GLY A 83 14.80 -0.12 -8.92
CA GLY A 83 13.72 0.19 -9.85
C GLY A 83 12.35 0.18 -9.19
N ILE A 84 11.53 1.20 -9.48
CA ILE A 84 10.20 1.34 -8.87
C ILE A 84 9.24 0.24 -9.34
N SER A 85 9.24 -0.05 -10.64
CA SER A 85 8.36 -1.06 -11.24
C SER A 85 8.56 -2.46 -10.63
N PRO A 86 9.76 -3.08 -10.69
CA PRO A 86 9.96 -4.39 -10.06
C PRO A 86 9.65 -4.37 -8.56
N PHE A 87 10.03 -3.30 -7.85
CA PHE A 87 9.76 -3.18 -6.43
C PHE A 87 8.26 -3.22 -6.08
N LEU A 88 7.42 -2.46 -6.81
CA LEU A 88 5.97 -2.43 -6.56
C LEU A 88 5.25 -3.69 -7.05
N LEU A 89 5.74 -4.32 -8.13
CA LEU A 89 5.14 -5.55 -8.67
C LEU A 89 5.41 -6.79 -7.81
N GLU A 90 6.39 -6.73 -6.91
CA GLU A 90 6.67 -7.79 -5.92
C GLU A 90 5.75 -7.72 -4.69
N GLN A 91 4.82 -6.76 -4.60
CA GLN A 91 4.00 -6.56 -3.41
C GLN A 91 2.66 -7.28 -3.55
N ASP A 92 2.21 -7.91 -2.46
CA ASP A 92 0.87 -8.51 -2.40
C ASP A 92 -0.20 -7.42 -2.28
N ILE A 93 0.13 -6.36 -1.51
CA ILE A 93 -0.77 -5.25 -1.20
C ILE A 93 -0.01 -3.93 -1.34
N ILE A 94 -0.66 -2.94 -1.95
CA ILE A 94 -0.20 -1.54 -1.95
C ILE A 94 -1.21 -0.71 -1.16
N TYR A 95 -0.72 -0.02 -0.13
CA TYR A 95 -1.50 0.85 0.73
C TYR A 95 -1.13 2.30 0.48
N VAL A 96 -2.10 3.12 0.12
CA VAL A 96 -1.92 4.55 -0.16
C VAL A 96 -2.39 5.37 1.05
N GLY A 97 -1.46 6.11 1.63
CA GLY A 97 -1.73 7.00 2.75
C GLY A 97 -2.55 8.23 2.38
N GLY A 98 -3.15 8.86 3.39
CA GLY A 98 -3.87 10.11 3.24
C GLY A 98 -2.95 11.31 2.97
N GLY A 99 -3.55 12.49 2.74
CA GLY A 99 -2.86 13.76 2.56
C GLY A 99 -3.38 14.55 1.36
N ASN A 100 -2.49 15.07 0.51
CA ASN A 100 -2.85 15.88 -0.64
C ASN A 100 -2.87 15.05 -1.95
N THR A 101 -4.06 14.67 -2.41
CA THR A 101 -4.26 13.91 -3.66
C THR A 101 -3.65 14.60 -4.89
N LYS A 102 -3.76 15.93 -4.99
CA LYS A 102 -3.30 16.68 -6.17
C LYS A 102 -1.78 16.59 -6.32
N SER A 103 -1.04 16.84 -5.24
CA SER A 103 0.43 16.75 -5.23
C SER A 103 0.89 15.31 -5.47
N MET A 104 0.25 14.33 -4.81
CA MET A 104 0.54 12.91 -5.00
C MET A 104 0.37 12.46 -6.45
N LEU A 105 -0.77 12.74 -7.07
CA LEU A 105 -1.03 12.34 -8.46
C LEU A 105 -0.13 13.06 -9.47
N ALA A 106 0.28 14.30 -9.20
CA ALA A 106 1.25 15.00 -10.02
C ALA A 106 2.61 14.28 -10.01
N LEU A 107 3.11 13.91 -8.83
CA LEU A 107 4.35 13.13 -8.69
C LEU A 107 4.22 11.75 -9.35
N TRP A 108 3.11 11.04 -9.12
CA TRP A 108 2.94 9.70 -9.67
C TRP A 108 2.94 9.68 -11.20
N ARG A 109 2.36 10.68 -11.85
CA ARG A 109 2.39 10.80 -13.31
C ARG A 109 3.79 11.07 -13.84
N GLU A 110 4.55 11.92 -13.16
CA GLU A 110 5.94 12.22 -13.52
C GLU A 110 6.85 10.98 -13.40
N TRP A 111 6.65 10.19 -12.34
CA TRP A 111 7.45 8.99 -12.06
C TRP A 111 6.88 7.69 -12.66
N GLY A 112 5.74 7.77 -13.35
CA GLY A 112 5.05 6.62 -13.96
C GLY A 112 4.44 5.62 -12.96
N VAL A 113 4.31 6.00 -11.69
CA VAL A 113 3.73 5.16 -10.63
C VAL A 113 2.28 4.80 -10.94
N ASP A 114 1.50 5.72 -11.50
CA ASP A 114 0.11 5.50 -11.92
C ASP A 114 -0.05 4.30 -12.88
N ARG A 115 0.89 4.16 -13.82
CA ARG A 115 0.90 3.05 -14.78
C ARG A 115 1.34 1.75 -14.11
N ILE A 116 2.33 1.81 -13.23
CA ILE A 116 2.84 0.65 -12.48
C ILE A 116 1.74 0.10 -11.56
N LEU A 117 0.99 0.97 -10.87
CA LEU A 117 -0.14 0.55 -10.03
C LEU A 117 -1.25 -0.13 -10.83
N ARG A 118 -1.57 0.40 -12.02
CA ARG A 118 -2.51 -0.26 -12.94
C ARG A 118 -2.03 -1.66 -13.31
N GLN A 119 -0.73 -1.81 -13.60
CA GLN A 119 -0.14 -3.11 -13.92
C GLN A 119 -0.18 -4.07 -12.71
N ALA A 120 0.22 -3.61 -11.52
CA ALA A 120 0.18 -4.41 -10.29
C ALA A 120 -1.24 -4.93 -10.01
N TRP A 121 -2.24 -4.04 -10.09
CA TRP A 121 -3.65 -4.40 -9.94
C TRP A 121 -4.11 -5.45 -10.95
N GLN A 122 -3.72 -5.31 -12.22
CA GLN A 122 -4.02 -6.30 -13.27
C GLN A 122 -3.34 -7.66 -13.04
N GLN A 123 -2.24 -7.69 -12.27
CA GLN A 123 -1.51 -8.90 -11.89
C GLN A 123 -1.97 -9.51 -10.57
N GLY A 124 -2.93 -8.88 -9.87
CA GLY A 124 -3.55 -9.40 -8.66
C GLY A 124 -3.08 -8.75 -7.36
N THR A 125 -2.23 -7.72 -7.41
CA THR A 125 -1.92 -6.91 -6.23
C THR A 125 -3.18 -6.20 -5.74
N VAL A 126 -3.48 -6.31 -4.46
CA VAL A 126 -4.59 -5.59 -3.83
C VAL A 126 -4.18 -4.12 -3.66
N LEU A 127 -4.99 -3.20 -4.18
CA LEU A 127 -4.80 -1.77 -3.92
C LEU A 127 -5.72 -1.34 -2.77
N SER A 128 -5.18 -0.57 -1.83
CA SER A 128 -5.94 -0.01 -0.70
C SER A 128 -5.58 1.45 -0.50
N GLY A 129 -6.54 2.29 -0.12
CA GLY A 129 -6.34 3.73 -0.04
C GLY A 129 -7.23 4.40 1.00
N VAL A 130 -6.63 5.28 1.81
CA VAL A 130 -7.34 6.06 2.84
C VAL A 130 -7.48 7.52 2.42
N SER A 131 -8.70 8.05 2.51
CA SER A 131 -8.99 9.48 2.33
C SER A 131 -8.55 10.01 0.96
N ALA A 132 -7.32 10.53 0.86
CA ALA A 132 -6.73 11.05 -0.36
C ALA A 132 -6.19 9.96 -1.29
N GLY A 133 -5.89 8.78 -0.72
CA GLY A 133 -5.28 7.61 -1.36
C GLY A 133 -6.26 6.73 -2.11
#